data_AF-A0A931FIV1-F1
#
_entry.id   AF-A0A931FIV1-F1
#
_cell.length_a   1.000
_cell.length_b   1.000
_cell.length_c   1.000
_cell.angle_alpha   90.00
_cell.angle_beta   90.00
_cell.angle_gamma   90.00
#
_symmetry.space_group_name_H-M   'P 1'
#
loop_
_entity.id
_entity.type
_entity.pdbx_description
1 polymer ?
#
loop_
_entity_poly.entity_id
_entity_poly.type
_entity_poly.pdbx_seq_one_letter_code
_entity_poly.pdbx_strand_id
1 'polypeptide(L)'
;MKFLPRLLGLGLLSLLVMLAMSCESTKTATNEFGSPNRIRGEVIAKPESRQIVHFTDTTTEYKTPRSEMARAFIRQFNDGTVVDKIQVRKAPGIAGAPVTYYLIGMGLRGGTFRAMALPLTSGGDNTYYLRPSAERYTITSVGCPACYFSFENGRIVGTNCTESYPGSHCDLKVEPNNELFANK
;
A
#
# COMPACT_ATOMS: atom_id res chain seq x y z
N MET A 1 -38.84 -28.08 -48.52
CA MET A 1 -38.57 -28.04 -47.07
C MET A 1 -37.08 -27.88 -46.80
N LYS A 2 -36.53 -26.66 -46.74
CA LYS A 2 -35.14 -26.38 -46.31
C LYS A 2 -35.01 -24.94 -45.79
N PHE A 3 -35.45 -24.67 -44.55
CA PHE A 3 -35.28 -23.36 -43.88
C PHE A 3 -35.06 -23.52 -42.38
N LEU A 4 -34.14 -24.40 -41.95
CA LEU A 4 -33.95 -24.68 -40.53
C LEU A 4 -32.50 -24.74 -39.95
N PRO A 5 -31.44 -24.16 -40.55
CA PRO A 5 -30.16 -24.06 -39.84
C PRO A 5 -29.83 -22.65 -39.31
N ARG A 6 -30.55 -21.60 -39.70
CA ARG A 6 -30.14 -20.20 -39.39
C ARG A 6 -30.66 -19.61 -38.08
N LEU A 7 -31.63 -20.24 -37.42
CA LEU A 7 -32.21 -19.74 -36.16
C LEU A 7 -31.46 -20.23 -34.90
N LEU A 8 -30.70 -21.32 -34.99
CA LEU A 8 -29.92 -21.84 -33.86
C LEU A 8 -28.64 -21.04 -33.57
N GLY A 9 -28.03 -20.44 -34.60
CA GLY A 9 -26.79 -19.65 -34.43
C GLY A 9 -27.00 -18.29 -33.74
N LEU A 10 -28.17 -17.66 -33.94
CA LEU A 10 -28.51 -16.38 -33.32
C LEU A 10 -28.93 -16.54 -31.84
N GLY A 11 -29.52 -17.68 -31.48
CA GLY A 11 -29.85 -18.00 -30.08
C GLY A 11 -28.61 -18.20 -29.20
N LEU A 12 -27.56 -18.85 -29.74
CA LEU A 12 -26.32 -19.11 -29.00
C LEU A 12 -25.48 -17.84 -28.77
N LEU A 13 -25.46 -16.92 -29.74
CA LEU A 13 -24.74 -15.65 -29.60
C LEU A 13 -25.42 -14.69 -28.61
N SER A 14 -26.75 -14.73 -28.50
CA SER A 14 -27.53 -13.97 -27.51
C SER A 14 -27.23 -14.41 -26.07
N LEU A 15 -27.05 -15.71 -25.84
CA LEU A 15 -26.74 -16.27 -24.52
C LEU A 15 -25.32 -15.93 -24.03
N LEU A 16 -24.37 -15.77 -24.95
CA LEU A 16 -22.97 -15.42 -24.65
C LEU A 16 -22.79 -13.95 -24.24
N VAL A 17 -23.64 -13.04 -24.73
CA VAL A 17 -23.58 -11.61 -24.38
C VAL A 17 -24.13 -11.34 -22.96
N MET A 18 -25.11 -12.13 -22.50
CA MET A 18 -25.67 -12.01 -21.15
C MET A 18 -24.71 -12.49 -20.03
N LEU A 19 -23.69 -13.28 -20.36
CA LEU A 19 -22.68 -13.76 -19.40
C LEU A 19 -21.52 -12.77 -19.19
N ALA A 20 -21.43 -11.69 -19.98
CA ALA A 20 -20.38 -10.68 -19.86
C ALA A 20 -20.72 -9.53 -18.89
N MET A 21 -21.90 -9.53 -18.26
CA MET A 21 -22.36 -8.43 -17.38
C MET A 21 -22.16 -8.67 -15.88
N SER A 22 -21.46 -9.72 -15.47
CA SER A 22 -21.23 -10.03 -14.05
C SER A 22 -19.74 -10.10 -13.71
N CYS A 23 -19.08 -8.94 -13.66
CA CYS A 23 -17.87 -8.79 -12.83
C CYS A 23 -17.50 -7.32 -12.54
N GLU A 24 -18.48 -6.46 -12.21
CA GLU A 24 -18.17 -5.28 -11.40
C GLU A 24 -18.33 -5.67 -9.93
N SER A 25 -17.26 -6.26 -9.39
CA SER A 25 -17.07 -6.33 -7.94
C SER A 25 -16.90 -4.89 -7.46
N THR A 26 -18.01 -4.25 -7.11
CA THR A 26 -18.03 -3.02 -6.34
C THR A 26 -17.35 -3.32 -5.02
N LYS A 27 -16.04 -3.10 -4.97
CA LYS A 27 -15.31 -2.98 -3.72
C LYS A 27 -15.98 -1.84 -2.99
N THR A 28 -16.77 -2.16 -1.98
CA THR A 28 -17.21 -1.22 -0.96
C THR A 28 -15.93 -0.54 -0.46
N ALA A 29 -15.68 0.67 -0.93
CA ALA A 29 -14.71 1.56 -0.33
C ALA A 29 -15.30 1.88 1.04
N THR A 30 -15.04 1.01 2.01
CA THR A 30 -15.11 1.41 3.41
C THR A 30 -14.21 2.62 3.50
N ASN A 31 -14.78 3.78 3.83
CA ASN A 31 -14.01 4.98 4.10
C ASN A 31 -13.08 4.66 5.28
N GLU A 32 -11.84 4.27 4.95
CA GLU A 32 -10.76 4.02 5.91
C GLU A 32 -10.27 5.33 6.57
N PHE A 33 -10.80 6.46 6.12
CA PHE A 33 -10.66 7.77 6.75
C PHE A 33 -11.50 7.81 8.03
N GLY A 34 -11.00 7.13 9.06
CA GLY A 34 -11.53 7.28 10.41
C GLY A 34 -11.48 8.76 10.82
N SER A 35 -12.56 9.21 11.46
CA SER A 35 -12.80 10.57 11.96
C SER A 35 -11.55 11.24 12.56
N PRO A 36 -11.28 12.52 12.26
CA PRO A 36 -10.06 13.21 12.66
C PRO A 36 -10.03 13.42 14.17
N ASN A 37 -9.29 12.55 14.89
CA ASN A 37 -8.85 12.88 16.23
C ASN A 37 -7.76 13.94 16.11
N ARG A 38 -8.14 15.21 16.33
CA ARG A 38 -7.22 16.34 16.47
C ARG A 38 -6.32 16.10 17.69
N ILE A 39 -5.23 15.34 17.50
CA ILE A 39 -4.13 15.34 18.45
C ILE A 39 -3.46 16.70 18.32
N ARG A 40 -3.79 17.60 19.24
CA ARG A 40 -3.13 18.89 19.43
C ARG A 40 -1.75 18.60 20.02
N GLY A 41 -0.81 18.23 19.16
CA GLY A 41 0.55 17.84 19.52
C GLY A 41 1.55 18.74 18.81
N GLU A 42 2.50 19.23 19.58
CA GLU A 42 3.58 20.13 19.20
C GLU A 42 4.25 19.72 17.88
N VAL A 43 4.27 20.65 16.91
CA VAL A 43 4.88 20.49 15.59
C VAL A 43 6.39 20.33 15.76
N ILE A 44 6.88 19.10 15.87
CA ILE A 44 8.32 18.82 15.80
C ILE A 44 8.62 18.07 14.49
N ALA A 45 8.25 18.69 13.36
CA ALA A 45 8.91 18.39 12.10
C ALA A 45 10.36 18.88 12.25
N LYS A 46 11.31 17.94 12.45
CA LYS A 46 12.73 18.28 12.37
C LYS A 46 13.01 18.82 10.95
N PRO A 47 13.98 19.73 10.74
CA PRO A 47 14.29 20.31 9.43
C PRO A 47 14.48 19.28 8.30
N GLU A 48 14.90 18.06 8.65
CA GLU A 48 15.14 16.94 7.72
C GLU A 48 13.89 16.09 7.42
N SER A 49 12.74 16.44 7.97
CA SER A 49 11.49 15.67 7.79
C SER A 49 10.77 16.12 6.53
N ARG A 50 10.30 15.19 5.71
CA ARG A 50 9.57 15.51 4.47
C ARG A 50 8.07 15.29 4.63
N GLN A 51 7.26 16.28 4.27
CA GLN A 51 5.81 16.13 4.26
C GLN A 51 5.37 15.18 3.13
N ILE A 52 4.65 14.13 3.49
CA ILE A 52 4.21 13.11 2.54
C ILE A 52 2.77 13.36 2.13
N VAL A 53 1.88 13.49 3.11
CA VAL A 53 0.45 13.70 2.89
C VAL A 53 -0.13 14.72 3.85
N HIS A 54 -1.23 15.32 3.41
CA HIS A 54 -2.21 16.01 4.23
C HIS A 54 -3.56 15.35 4.00
N PHE A 55 -4.22 14.91 5.06
CA PHE A 55 -5.57 14.37 4.97
C PHE A 55 -6.59 15.49 5.15
N THR A 56 -7.48 15.62 4.19
CA THR A 56 -8.70 16.42 4.34
C THR A 56 -9.83 15.51 4.83
N ASP A 57 -11.02 16.08 5.06
CA ASP A 57 -12.19 15.30 5.49
C ASP A 57 -12.62 14.24 4.46
N THR A 58 -12.23 14.40 3.19
CA THR A 58 -12.71 13.54 2.09
C THR A 58 -11.59 12.97 1.22
N THR A 59 -10.37 13.50 1.29
CA THR A 59 -9.29 13.12 0.36
C THR A 59 -7.92 13.02 1.03
N THR A 60 -7.02 12.27 0.39
CA THR A 60 -5.59 12.26 0.72
C THR A 60 -4.83 13.09 -0.29
N GLU A 61 -4.31 14.24 0.14
CA GLU A 61 -3.46 15.09 -0.68
C GLU A 61 -2.00 14.72 -0.50
N TYR A 62 -1.37 14.23 -1.56
CA TYR A 62 0.06 13.94 -1.57
C TYR A 62 0.83 15.22 -1.83
N LYS A 63 1.60 15.68 -0.84
CA LYS A 63 2.47 16.87 -0.97
C LYS A 63 3.79 16.53 -1.65
N THR A 64 4.24 15.29 -1.54
CA THR A 64 5.35 14.75 -2.35
C THR A 64 4.77 13.93 -3.52
N PRO A 65 5.15 14.22 -4.79
CA PRO A 65 4.64 13.49 -5.95
C PRO A 65 4.92 11.98 -5.87
N ARG A 66 3.93 11.15 -6.24
CA ARG A 66 4.09 9.69 -6.21
C ARG A 66 5.23 9.17 -7.09
N SER A 67 5.47 9.79 -8.25
CA SER A 67 6.59 9.44 -9.13
C SER A 67 7.95 9.74 -8.49
N GLU A 68 8.05 10.83 -7.72
CA GLU A 68 9.24 11.13 -6.94
C GLU A 68 9.45 10.10 -5.82
N MET A 69 8.39 9.75 -5.09
CA MET A 69 8.46 8.71 -4.07
C MET A 69 8.81 7.34 -4.64
N ALA A 70 8.25 6.97 -5.79
CA ALA A 70 8.60 5.71 -6.46
C ALA A 70 10.09 5.64 -6.80
N ARG A 71 10.64 6.70 -7.40
CA ARG A 71 12.09 6.81 -7.67
C ARG A 71 12.90 6.74 -6.38
N ALA A 72 12.43 7.37 -5.30
CA ALA A 72 13.07 7.33 -3.99
C ALA A 72 13.10 5.92 -3.40
N PHE A 73 11.99 5.18 -3.47
CA PHE A 73 11.93 3.79 -3.01
C PHE A 73 12.83 2.88 -3.84
N ILE A 74 12.87 3.04 -5.17
CA ILE A 74 13.78 2.26 -6.04
C ILE A 74 15.24 2.46 -5.60
N ARG A 75 15.64 3.72 -5.35
CA ARG A 75 16.98 4.02 -4.81
C ARG A 75 17.19 3.42 -3.42
N GLN A 76 16.18 3.43 -2.56
CA GLN A 76 16.27 2.91 -1.20
C GLN A 76 16.40 1.37 -1.17
N PHE A 77 15.76 0.67 -2.11
CA PHE A 77 15.94 -0.77 -2.30
C PHE A 77 17.35 -1.10 -2.80
N ASN A 78 17.85 -0.33 -3.78
CA ASN A 78 19.21 -0.45 -4.33
C ASN A 78 19.61 -1.86 -4.79
N ASP A 79 18.65 -2.69 -5.21
CA ASP A 79 18.87 -4.10 -5.55
C ASP A 79 18.23 -4.51 -6.90
N GLY A 80 17.76 -3.53 -7.67
CA GLY A 80 17.02 -3.74 -8.92
C GLY A 80 15.50 -3.89 -8.76
N THR A 81 14.95 -3.71 -7.55
CA THR A 81 13.49 -3.65 -7.35
C THR A 81 12.88 -2.47 -8.10
N VAL A 82 11.87 -2.74 -8.93
CA VAL A 82 11.06 -1.72 -9.61
C VAL A 82 9.79 -1.50 -8.80
N VAL A 83 9.58 -0.27 -8.37
CA VAL A 83 8.42 0.13 -7.54
C VAL A 83 7.39 0.81 -8.42
N ASP A 84 6.19 0.22 -8.48
CA ASP A 84 5.09 0.66 -9.34
C ASP A 84 3.90 1.19 -8.54
N LYS A 85 3.82 0.86 -7.24
CA LYS A 85 2.71 1.26 -6.39
C LYS A 85 3.20 1.92 -5.10
N ILE A 86 2.76 3.16 -4.91
CA ILE A 86 2.96 3.93 -3.69
C ILE A 86 1.62 4.24 -3.03
N GLN A 87 1.52 3.98 -1.74
CA GLN A 87 0.32 4.29 -0.96
C GLN A 87 0.67 4.71 0.47
N VAL A 88 -0.17 5.58 1.04
CA VAL A 88 -0.21 5.80 2.49
C VAL A 88 -1.40 5.05 3.05
N ARG A 89 -1.17 4.24 4.09
CA ARG A 89 -2.22 3.39 4.70
C ARG A 89 -2.23 3.59 6.21
N LYS A 90 -3.44 3.63 6.76
CA LYS A 90 -3.67 3.60 8.22
C LYS A 90 -3.35 2.20 8.74
N ALA A 91 -2.54 2.11 9.79
CA ALA A 91 -2.30 0.85 10.47
C ALA A 91 -3.55 0.43 11.27
N PRO A 92 -3.90 -0.87 11.28
CA PRO A 92 -4.87 -1.41 12.21
C PRO A 92 -4.45 -1.10 13.66
N GLY A 93 -5.41 -0.72 14.50
CA GLY A 93 -5.16 -0.36 15.89
C GLY A 93 -6.42 -0.40 16.74
N ILE A 94 -6.23 -0.34 18.06
CA ILE A 94 -7.30 -0.36 19.05
C ILE A 94 -8.00 1.01 19.07
N ALA A 95 -9.31 1.03 19.30
CA ALA A 95 -10.06 2.26 19.46
C ALA A 95 -9.46 3.14 20.58
N GLY A 96 -9.25 4.42 20.30
CA GLY A 96 -8.65 5.38 21.24
C GLY A 96 -7.12 5.45 21.25
N ALA A 97 -6.41 4.52 20.59
CA ALA A 97 -4.96 4.60 20.45
C ALA A 97 -4.55 5.64 19.39
N PRO A 98 -3.33 6.21 19.47
CA PRO A 98 -2.78 7.07 18.43
C PRO A 98 -2.78 6.37 17.07
N VAL A 99 -3.27 7.07 16.05
CA VAL A 99 -3.29 6.52 14.69
C VAL A 99 -1.89 6.58 14.09
N THR A 100 -1.40 5.44 13.62
CA THR A 100 -0.14 5.36 12.86
C THR A 100 -0.45 5.18 11.39
N TYR A 101 0.19 5.97 10.54
CA TYR A 101 0.14 5.80 9.08
C TYR A 101 1.50 5.31 8.58
N TYR A 102 1.49 4.48 7.55
CA TYR A 102 2.70 4.03 6.86
C TYR A 102 2.70 4.52 5.42
N LEU A 103 3.83 5.05 4.98
CA LEU A 103 4.15 5.18 3.57
C LEU A 103 4.70 3.85 3.08
N ILE A 104 4.06 3.28 2.06
CA ILE A 104 4.35 1.95 1.56
C ILE A 104 4.67 2.04 0.07
N GLY A 105 5.85 1.55 -0.31
CA GLY A 105 6.22 1.27 -1.68
C GLY A 105 6.20 -0.23 -1.95
N MET A 106 5.54 -0.66 -3.01
CA MET A 106 5.49 -2.05 -3.46
C MET A 106 6.01 -2.16 -4.88
N GLY A 107 6.61 -3.31 -5.16
CA GLY A 107 7.25 -3.55 -6.44
C GLY A 107 7.70 -4.99 -6.61
N LEU A 108 8.45 -5.21 -7.68
CA LEU A 108 8.98 -6.52 -8.04
C LEU A 108 10.48 -6.46 -8.27
N ARG A 109 11.17 -7.55 -7.90
CA ARG A 109 12.56 -7.80 -8.26
C ARG A 109 12.65 -9.17 -8.90
N GLY A 110 12.95 -9.23 -10.20
CA GLY A 110 13.00 -10.51 -10.93
C GLY A 110 11.70 -11.33 -10.85
N GLY A 111 10.55 -10.66 -10.77
CA GLY A 111 9.23 -11.30 -10.59
C GLY A 111 8.83 -11.59 -9.14
N THR A 112 9.74 -11.41 -8.17
CA THR A 112 9.46 -11.63 -6.74
C THR A 112 8.90 -10.37 -6.08
N PHE A 113 7.86 -10.52 -5.24
CA PHE A 113 7.23 -9.41 -4.54
C PHE A 113 8.15 -8.78 -3.50
N ARG A 114 8.18 -7.44 -3.51
CA ARG A 114 8.93 -6.60 -2.58
C ARG A 114 8.01 -5.50 -2.06
N ALA A 115 8.11 -5.23 -0.76
CA ALA A 115 7.45 -4.07 -0.17
C ALA A 115 8.35 -3.42 0.86
N MET A 116 8.24 -2.10 0.98
CA MET A 116 8.89 -1.33 2.02
C MET A 116 7.87 -0.41 2.66
N ALA A 117 7.77 -0.46 3.99
CA ALA A 117 6.90 0.40 4.79
C ALA A 117 7.73 1.27 5.73
N LEU A 118 7.32 2.53 5.84
CA LEU A 118 7.97 3.55 6.66
C LEU A 118 6.89 4.26 7.50
N PRO A 119 6.99 4.27 8.84
CA PRO A 119 6.01 4.93 9.69
C PRO A 119 6.10 6.45 9.51
N LEU A 120 4.94 7.08 9.38
CA LEU A 120 4.81 8.52 9.30
C LEU A 120 4.51 9.11 10.67
N THR A 121 5.11 10.26 10.94
CA THR A 121 4.88 11.03 12.17
C THR A 121 3.83 12.11 11.89
N SER A 122 2.81 12.20 12.75
CA SER A 122 1.85 13.31 12.69
C SER A 122 2.56 14.62 13.04
N GLY A 123 2.38 15.64 12.21
CA GLY A 123 2.83 17.00 12.50
C GLY A 123 1.73 17.92 13.02
N GLY A 124 0.56 17.37 13.38
CA GLY A 124 -0.64 18.17 13.67
C GLY A 124 -1.42 18.51 12.39
N ASP A 125 -2.66 18.98 12.57
CA ASP A 125 -3.55 19.43 11.48
C ASP A 125 -3.66 18.44 10.31
N ASN A 126 -3.75 17.14 10.63
CA ASN A 126 -3.84 16.04 9.66
C ASN A 126 -2.66 15.95 8.66
N THR A 127 -1.52 16.55 8.98
CA THR A 127 -0.29 16.47 8.18
C THR A 127 0.61 15.34 8.69
N TYR A 128 1.24 14.62 7.75
CA TYR A 128 2.10 13.49 8.07
C TYR A 128 3.45 13.59 7.35
N TYR A 129 4.51 13.37 8.13
CA TYR A 129 5.89 13.54 7.71
C TYR A 129 6.65 12.23 7.80
N LEU A 130 7.54 11.99 6.84
CA LEU A 130 8.57 10.97 6.97
C LEU A 130 9.81 11.59 7.61
N ARG A 131 10.28 10.98 8.70
CA ARG A 131 11.54 11.36 9.36
C ARG A 131 12.67 10.44 8.86
N PRO A 132 13.92 10.93 8.73
CA PRO A 132 15.06 10.07 8.38
C PRO A 132 15.33 8.97 9.42
N SER A 133 15.04 9.24 10.69
CA SER A 133 15.16 8.28 11.79
C SER A 133 13.99 7.29 11.90
N ALA A 134 13.10 7.23 10.90
CA ALA A 134 11.99 6.28 10.92
C ALA A 134 12.49 4.89 10.53
N GLU A 135 12.00 3.88 11.25
CA GLU A 135 12.29 2.48 11.00
C GLU A 135 11.86 2.08 9.58
N ARG A 136 12.70 1.29 8.91
CA ARG A 136 12.46 0.74 7.58
C ARG A 136 12.10 -0.73 7.68
N TYR A 137 10.87 -1.06 7.32
CA TYR A 137 10.39 -2.43 7.25
C TYR A 137 10.39 -2.88 5.79
N THR A 138 11.15 -3.92 5.46
CA THR A 138 11.25 -4.45 4.09
C THR A 138 10.78 -5.90 4.07
N ILE A 139 9.84 -6.21 3.17
CA ILE A 139 9.41 -7.58 2.89
C ILE A 139 10.07 -8.11 1.63
N THR A 140 10.53 -9.35 1.70
CA THR A 140 10.89 -10.18 0.55
C THR A 140 9.92 -11.36 0.49
N SER A 141 9.26 -11.60 -0.66
CA SER A 141 8.55 -12.86 -0.82
C SER A 141 9.49 -13.97 -1.26
N VAL A 142 9.24 -15.19 -0.79
CA VAL A 142 9.89 -16.41 -1.27
C VAL A 142 8.79 -17.41 -1.56
N GLY A 143 8.55 -17.72 -2.83
CA GLY A 143 7.45 -18.60 -3.27
C GLY A 143 6.04 -18.04 -3.05
N CYS A 144 5.90 -16.92 -2.34
CA CYS A 144 4.62 -16.29 -2.05
C CYS A 144 4.24 -15.24 -3.12
N PRO A 145 3.03 -15.30 -3.72
CA PRO A 145 2.58 -14.33 -4.72
C PRO A 145 2.48 -12.90 -4.17
N ALA A 146 2.03 -12.75 -2.92
CA ALA A 146 1.91 -11.46 -2.25
C ALA A 146 2.10 -11.61 -0.74
N CYS A 147 2.81 -10.65 -0.15
CA CYS A 147 3.04 -10.60 1.28
C CYS A 147 2.39 -9.37 1.91
N TYR A 148 1.96 -9.50 3.16
CA TYR A 148 1.35 -8.43 3.95
C TYR A 148 2.13 -8.20 5.23
N PHE A 149 2.10 -6.95 5.71
CA PHE A 149 2.58 -6.62 7.05
C PHE A 149 1.53 -7.04 8.09
N SER A 150 1.98 -7.67 9.16
CA SER A 150 1.18 -7.98 10.34
C SER A 150 1.36 -6.87 11.37
N PHE A 151 0.26 -6.44 11.98
CA PHE A 151 0.24 -5.29 12.89
C PHE A 151 -0.21 -5.69 14.28
N GLU A 152 0.43 -5.10 15.29
CA GLU A 152 0.00 -5.10 16.67
C GLU A 152 0.09 -3.68 17.21
N ASN A 153 -1.00 -3.14 17.77
CA ASN A 153 -1.06 -1.78 18.31
C ASN A 153 -0.55 -0.69 17.35
N GLY A 154 -0.83 -0.83 16.04
CA GLY A 154 -0.38 0.11 15.01
C GLY A 154 1.11 -0.03 14.60
N ARG A 155 1.85 -0.97 15.19
CA ARG A 155 3.24 -1.28 14.85
C ARG A 155 3.32 -2.55 14.01
N ILE A 156 4.21 -2.57 13.02
CA ILE A 156 4.51 -3.78 12.26
C ILE A 156 5.30 -4.73 13.18
N VAL A 157 4.79 -5.95 13.36
CA VAL A 157 5.41 -7.00 14.20
C VAL A 157 5.83 -8.22 13.40
N GLY A 158 5.38 -8.33 12.15
CA GLY A 158 5.68 -9.50 11.33
C GLY A 158 5.11 -9.38 9.93
N THR A 159 5.02 -10.53 9.26
CA THR A 159 4.56 -10.66 7.89
C THR A 159 3.66 -11.87 7.74
N ASN A 160 2.82 -11.86 6.71
CA ASN A 160 2.01 -13.00 6.33
C ASN A 160 1.98 -13.17 4.81
N CYS A 161 1.82 -14.41 4.36
CA CYS A 161 1.68 -14.79 2.96
C CYS A 161 0.20 -15.08 2.63
N THR A 162 -0.27 -14.67 1.46
CA THR A 162 -1.66 -14.95 1.04
C THR A 162 -1.95 -16.44 0.89
N GLU A 163 -0.99 -17.19 0.35
CA GLU A 163 -1.14 -18.60 -0.02
C GLU A 163 0.05 -19.42 0.51
N SER A 164 -0.21 -20.27 1.49
CA SER A 164 0.82 -21.06 2.16
C SER A 164 1.13 -22.34 1.37
N TYR A 165 1.80 -22.21 0.22
CA TYR A 165 2.43 -23.37 -0.42
C TYR A 165 3.63 -23.86 0.40
N PRO A 166 3.96 -25.16 0.40
CA PRO A 166 5.15 -25.67 1.09
C PRO A 166 6.41 -24.89 0.70
N GLY A 167 7.13 -24.37 1.70
CA GLY A 167 8.34 -23.55 1.50
C GLY A 167 8.09 -22.07 1.21
N SER A 168 6.84 -21.64 1.01
CA SER A 168 6.51 -20.24 0.77
C SER A 168 6.48 -19.43 2.06
N HIS A 169 7.17 -18.31 2.08
CA HIS A 169 7.23 -17.43 3.23
C HIS A 169 7.52 -15.98 2.82
N CYS A 170 7.43 -15.08 3.80
CA CYS A 170 7.67 -13.66 3.63
C CYS A 170 8.69 -13.21 4.68
N ASP A 171 9.88 -12.85 4.25
CA ASP A 171 10.95 -12.38 5.14
C ASP A 171 10.74 -10.92 5.48
N LEU A 172 10.77 -10.60 6.77
CA LEU A 172 10.77 -9.22 7.27
C LEU A 172 12.19 -8.82 7.69
N LYS A 173 12.71 -7.75 7.08
CA LYS A 173 13.90 -7.05 7.55
C LYS A 173 13.51 -5.70 8.14
N VAL A 174 13.97 -5.40 9.34
CA VAL A 174 13.76 -4.11 10.01
C VAL A 174 15.10 -3.40 10.18
N GLU A 175 15.17 -2.15 9.73
CA GLU A 175 16.33 -1.29 9.92
C GLU A 175 15.93 -0.02 10.67
N PRO A 176 16.77 0.51 11.58
CA PRO A 176 16.36 1.59 12.48
C PRO A 176 16.20 2.95 11.80
N ASN A 177 16.76 3.13 10.61
CA ASN A 177 16.77 4.39 9.87
C ASN A 177 16.38 4.17 8.41
N ASN A 178 16.01 5.24 7.74
CA ASN A 178 15.78 5.26 6.30
C ASN A 178 16.51 6.43 5.63
N GLU A 179 16.84 6.24 4.36
CA GLU A 179 17.53 7.23 3.52
C GLU A 179 16.66 7.66 2.34
N LEU A 180 15.33 7.48 2.44
CA LEU A 180 14.42 7.58 1.28
C LEU A 180 14.58 8.93 0.55
N PHE A 181 14.71 10.01 1.31
CA PHE A 181 14.95 11.37 0.78
C PHE A 181 16.27 11.99 1.27
N ALA A 182 17.25 11.17 1.68
CA ALA A 182 18.56 11.72 1.98
C ALA A 182 19.16 12.32 0.70
N ASN A 183 19.65 13.55 0.79
CA ASN A 183 20.45 14.16 -0.28
C ASN A 183 21.76 13.36 -0.35
N LYS A 184 21.91 12.51 -1.36
CA LYS A 184 23.19 11.87 -1.69
C LYS A 184 23.92 12.70 -2.74
#